data_AF-A0A0N1MGL1-F1
#
_entry.id   AF-A0A0N1MGL1-F1
#
_cell.length_a   1.000
_cell.length_b   1.000
_cell.length_c   1.000
_cell.angle_alpha   90.00
_cell.angle_beta   90.00
_cell.angle_gamma   90.00
#
_symmetry.space_group_name_H-M   'P 1'
#
loop_
_entity.id
_entity.type
_entity.pdbx_description
1 polymer ?
#
loop_
_entity_poly.entity_id
_entity_poly.type
_entity_poly.pdbx_seq_one_letter_code
_entity_poly.pdbx_strand_id
1 'polypeptide(L)'
;MKKRLFKYKSIKILVLILGFVMFLVFGFGTYDTYNLFQSKSEGITAGEYFALGVITFIFTLNCISLIMIFIKSSKSIVILNILYSLVILLFLASILTREFDGLEDNIPLSDYLIIAGLICIVISFIFLVNKLKYKEVQYENMEFIGQKEE
;
A
#
# COMPACT_ATOMS: atom_id res chain seq x y z
N MET A 1 20.45 -20.71 5.32
CA MET A 1 19.94 -19.72 6.30
C MET A 1 18.57 -19.21 5.86
N LYS A 2 17.54 -19.20 6.74
CA LYS A 2 16.23 -18.62 6.40
C LYS A 2 16.40 -17.11 6.15
N LYS A 3 16.24 -16.65 4.91
CA LYS A 3 16.32 -15.22 4.56
C LYS A 3 15.33 -14.42 5.43
N ARG A 4 15.84 -13.39 6.12
CA ARG A 4 15.02 -12.48 6.93
C ARG A 4 14.58 -11.34 6.01
N LEU A 5 13.29 -10.99 6.07
CA LEU A 5 12.72 -9.90 5.26
C LEU A 5 13.03 -8.52 5.84
N PHE A 6 12.93 -8.40 7.16
CA PHE A 6 13.17 -7.17 7.91
C PHE A 6 14.27 -7.39 8.95
N LYS A 7 14.99 -6.31 9.28
CA LYS A 7 16.02 -6.32 10.34
C LYS A 7 15.45 -6.69 11.71
N TYR A 8 14.22 -6.25 11.99
CA TYR A 8 13.55 -6.46 13.28
C TYR A 8 12.21 -7.20 13.11
N LYS A 9 11.90 -8.12 14.03
CA LYS A 9 10.64 -8.89 14.04
C LYS A 9 9.41 -7.99 14.24
N SER A 10 9.54 -6.94 15.05
CA SER A 10 8.46 -5.99 15.35
C SER A 10 7.92 -5.28 14.10
N ILE A 11 8.79 -5.01 13.12
CA ILE A 11 8.39 -4.35 11.87
C ILE A 11 7.58 -5.29 11.00
N LYS A 12 7.98 -6.57 10.94
CA LYS A 12 7.19 -7.59 10.26
C LYS A 12 5.78 -7.66 10.84
N ILE A 13 5.66 -7.64 12.18
CA ILE A 13 4.37 -7.68 12.87
C ILE A 13 3.55 -6.43 12.55
N LEU A 14 4.16 -5.25 12.63
CA LEU A 14 3.51 -3.97 12.31
C LEU A 14 2.99 -3.95 10.87
N VAL A 15 3.80 -4.38 9.90
CA VAL A 15 3.40 -4.48 8.48
C VAL A 15 2.25 -5.48 8.28
N LEU A 16 2.27 -6.61 9.00
CA LEU A 16 1.17 -7.59 8.94
C LEU A 16 -0.13 -7.04 9.52
N ILE A 17 -0.07 -6.37 10.68
CA ILE A 17 -1.26 -5.76 11.30
C ILE A 17 -1.86 -4.72 10.36
N LEU A 18 -1.04 -3.83 9.81
CA LEU A 18 -1.50 -2.80 8.89
C LEU A 18 -2.01 -3.37 7.57
N GLY A 19 -1.31 -4.35 7.00
CA GLY A 19 -1.76 -5.05 5.80
C GLY A 19 -3.12 -5.71 6.03
N PHE A 20 -3.34 -6.28 7.22
CA PHE A 20 -4.62 -6.85 7.60
C PHE A 20 -5.71 -5.79 7.78
N VAL A 21 -5.41 -4.65 8.40
CA VAL A 21 -6.35 -3.51 8.48
C VAL A 21 -6.73 -3.02 7.09
N MET A 22 -5.74 -2.80 6.20
CA MET A 22 -6.00 -2.41 4.82
C MET A 22 -6.80 -3.49 4.08
N PHE A 23 -6.56 -4.77 4.37
CA PHE A 23 -7.29 -5.87 3.74
C PHE A 23 -8.77 -5.82 4.11
N LEU A 24 -9.09 -5.57 5.38
CA LEU A 24 -10.46 -5.35 5.81
C LEU A 24 -11.06 -4.11 5.17
N VAL A 25 -10.37 -2.96 5.21
CA VAL A 25 -10.88 -1.69 4.65
C VAL A 25 -11.19 -1.83 3.15
N PHE A 26 -10.24 -2.34 2.35
CA PHE A 26 -10.46 -2.52 0.92
C PHE A 26 -11.44 -3.67 0.61
N GLY A 27 -11.49 -4.71 1.44
CA GLY A 27 -12.46 -5.80 1.29
C GLY A 27 -13.89 -5.32 1.50
N PHE A 28 -14.13 -4.61 2.60
CA PHE A 28 -15.42 -3.96 2.86
C PHE A 28 -15.75 -2.92 1.79
N GLY A 29 -14.79 -2.05 1.42
CA GLY A 29 -15.01 -1.05 0.38
C GLY A 29 -15.38 -1.66 -0.97
N THR A 30 -14.73 -2.76 -1.37
CA THR A 30 -15.06 -3.48 -2.61
C THR A 30 -16.47 -4.06 -2.55
N TYR A 31 -16.83 -4.71 -1.44
CA TYR A 31 -18.15 -5.31 -1.25
C TYR A 31 -19.27 -4.26 -1.24
N ASP A 32 -19.06 -3.16 -0.52
CA ASP A 32 -20.02 -2.06 -0.43
C ASP A 32 -20.22 -1.38 -1.79
N THR A 33 -19.13 -1.10 -2.50
CA THR A 33 -19.15 -0.52 -3.85
C THR A 33 -19.89 -1.43 -4.84
N TYR A 34 -19.65 -2.75 -4.77
CA TYR A 34 -20.34 -3.72 -5.60
C TYR A 34 -21.85 -3.73 -5.35
N ASN A 35 -22.27 -3.75 -4.08
CA ASN A 35 -23.69 -3.72 -3.72
C ASN A 35 -24.36 -2.41 -4.14
N LEU A 36 -23.67 -1.28 -3.97
CA LEU A 36 -24.17 0.03 -4.34
C LEU A 36 -24.50 0.08 -5.84
N PHE A 37 -23.59 -0.40 -6.70
CA PHE A 37 -23.79 -0.41 -8.14
C PHE A 37 -24.81 -1.46 -8.60
N GLN A 38 -24.95 -2.58 -7.90
CA GLN A 38 -25.99 -3.56 -8.20
C GLN A 38 -27.40 -3.03 -7.87
N SER A 39 -27.54 -2.26 -6.79
CA SER A 39 -28.85 -1.75 -6.32
C SER A 39 -29.40 -0.57 -7.12
N LYS A 40 -28.55 0.26 -7.73
CA LYS A 40 -28.92 1.45 -8.51
C LYS A 40 -29.12 1.13 -10.01
N SER A 41 -29.92 0.11 -10.34
CA SER A 41 -30.00 -0.54 -11.66
C SER A 41 -30.54 0.31 -12.84
N GLU A 42 -30.31 1.61 -12.88
CA GLU A 42 -30.58 2.49 -14.01
C GLU A 42 -29.26 3.06 -14.54
N GLY A 43 -28.51 2.21 -15.25
CA GLY A 43 -27.34 2.63 -16.04
C GLY A 43 -26.05 2.80 -15.23
N ILE A 44 -25.38 1.68 -14.91
CA ILE A 44 -24.01 1.73 -14.38
C ILE A 44 -23.11 2.43 -15.42
N THR A 45 -22.44 3.49 -15.01
CA THR A 45 -21.53 4.26 -15.87
C THR A 45 -20.19 3.56 -16.03
N ALA A 46 -19.46 3.84 -17.12
CA ALA A 46 -18.11 3.30 -17.31
C ALA A 46 -17.14 3.68 -16.17
N GLY A 47 -17.37 4.83 -15.52
CA GLY A 47 -16.60 5.30 -14.37
C GLY A 47 -16.77 4.42 -13.13
N GLU A 48 -17.98 3.93 -12.88
CA GLU A 48 -18.28 3.05 -11.74
C GLU A 48 -17.62 1.67 -11.90
N TYR A 49 -17.66 1.08 -13.10
CA TYR A 49 -16.91 -0.14 -13.40
C TYR A 49 -15.40 0.04 -13.26
N PHE A 50 -14.88 1.18 -13.71
CA PHE A 50 -13.47 1.51 -13.55
C PHE A 50 -13.08 1.63 -12.06
N ALA A 51 -13.89 2.35 -11.26
CA ALA A 51 -13.67 2.48 -9.82
C ALA A 51 -13.70 1.13 -9.10
N LEU A 52 -14.70 0.28 -9.40
CA LEU A 52 -14.79 -1.07 -8.85
C LEU A 52 -13.55 -1.91 -9.23
N GLY A 53 -13.11 -1.83 -10.49
CA GLY A 53 -11.90 -2.50 -10.98
C GLY A 53 -10.64 -2.07 -10.22
N VAL A 54 -10.46 -0.76 -10.01
CA VAL A 54 -9.31 -0.21 -9.26
C VAL A 54 -9.31 -0.66 -7.81
N ILE A 55 -10.45 -0.58 -7.12
CA ILE A 55 -10.55 -0.98 -5.70
C ILE A 55 -10.31 -2.48 -5.57
N THR A 56 -10.88 -3.30 -6.46
CA THR A 56 -10.65 -4.76 -6.50
C THR A 56 -9.18 -5.08 -6.77
N PHE A 57 -8.54 -4.34 -7.67
CA PHE A 57 -7.11 -4.49 -7.95
C PHE A 57 -6.25 -4.18 -6.72
N ILE A 58 -6.55 -3.10 -5.99
CA ILE A 58 -5.83 -2.76 -4.75
C ILE A 58 -6.05 -3.85 -3.68
N PHE A 59 -7.28 -4.35 -3.54
CA PHE A 59 -7.61 -5.42 -2.60
C PHE A 59 -6.84 -6.71 -2.90
N THR A 60 -6.84 -7.16 -4.16
CA THR A 60 -6.10 -8.36 -4.58
C THR A 60 -4.59 -8.19 -4.41
N LEU A 61 -4.05 -7.00 -4.72
CA LEU A 61 -2.63 -6.69 -4.54
C LEU A 61 -2.22 -6.71 -3.07
N ASN A 62 -3.07 -6.24 -2.16
CA ASN A 62 -2.86 -6.38 -0.71
C ASN A 62 -2.89 -7.84 -0.27
N CYS A 63 -3.82 -8.63 -0.80
CA CYS A 63 -3.89 -10.08 -0.54
C CYS A 63 -2.59 -10.80 -0.93
N ILE A 64 -2.07 -10.52 -2.14
CA ILE A 64 -0.79 -11.03 -2.64
C ILE A 64 0.37 -10.57 -1.76
N SER A 65 0.37 -9.30 -1.35
CA SER A 65 1.38 -8.70 -0.49
C SER A 65 1.49 -9.44 0.86
N LEU A 66 0.36 -9.69 1.51
CA LEU A 66 0.29 -10.46 2.76
C LEU A 66 0.84 -11.87 2.59
N ILE A 67 0.43 -12.59 1.54
CA ILE A 67 0.93 -13.94 1.23
C ILE A 67 2.45 -13.92 1.03
N MET A 68 2.99 -12.95 0.30
CA MET A 68 4.44 -12.85 0.07
C MET A 68 5.23 -12.57 1.36
N ILE A 69 4.67 -11.84 2.31
CA ILE A 69 5.28 -11.63 3.65
C ILE A 69 5.33 -12.95 4.44
N PHE A 70 4.31 -13.81 4.32
CA PHE A 70 4.32 -15.15 4.92
C PHE A 70 5.38 -16.06 4.31
N ILE A 71 5.50 -16.05 2.99
CA ILE A 71 6.49 -16.83 2.22
C ILE A 71 7.93 -16.27 2.40
N LYS A 72 8.07 -15.08 3.01
CA LYS A 72 9.35 -14.39 3.24
C LYS A 72 10.11 -14.04 1.95
N SER A 73 9.38 -13.75 0.88
CA SER A 73 9.97 -13.34 -0.40
C SER A 73 10.48 -11.91 -0.34
N SER A 74 11.71 -11.64 -0.81
CA SER A 74 12.26 -10.28 -0.91
C SER A 74 11.44 -9.37 -1.84
N LYS A 75 10.71 -9.96 -2.80
CA LYS A 75 9.79 -9.25 -3.70
C LYS A 75 8.60 -8.62 -2.95
N SER A 76 8.27 -9.10 -1.74
CA SER A 76 7.19 -8.52 -0.92
C SER A 76 7.38 -7.02 -0.66
N ILE A 77 8.62 -6.55 -0.49
CA ILE A 77 8.91 -5.13 -0.25
C ILE A 77 8.54 -4.28 -1.47
N VAL A 78 8.84 -4.78 -2.68
CA VAL A 78 8.50 -4.08 -3.93
C VAL A 78 6.99 -3.99 -4.08
N ILE A 79 6.27 -5.09 -3.84
CA ILE A 79 4.80 -5.11 -3.89
C ILE A 79 4.18 -4.19 -2.83
N LEU A 80 4.73 -4.17 -1.61
CA LEU A 80 4.29 -3.25 -0.57
C LEU A 80 4.42 -1.79 -0.99
N ASN A 81 5.55 -1.42 -1.58
CA ASN A 81 5.77 -0.06 -2.04
C ASN A 81 4.81 0.30 -3.18
N ILE A 82 4.56 -0.63 -4.12
CA ILE A 82 3.58 -0.42 -5.20
C ILE A 82 2.18 -0.22 -4.60
N LEU A 83 1.76 -1.05 -3.65
CA LEU A 83 0.49 -0.92 -2.95
C LEU A 83 0.37 0.46 -2.29
N TYR A 84 1.36 0.87 -1.51
CA TYR A 84 1.31 2.13 -0.78
C TYR A 84 1.34 3.35 -1.71
N SER A 85 2.09 3.29 -2.82
CA SER A 85 2.04 4.32 -3.85
C SER A 85 0.67 4.42 -4.51
N LEU A 86 0.01 3.29 -4.78
CA LEU A 86 -1.37 3.28 -5.31
C LEU A 86 -2.36 3.87 -4.31
N VAL A 87 -2.21 3.58 -3.01
CA VAL A 87 -3.06 4.17 -1.96
C VAL A 87 -2.87 5.69 -1.89
N ILE A 88 -1.63 6.19 -1.99
CA ILE A 88 -1.37 7.64 -2.07
C ILE A 88 -2.04 8.24 -3.31
N LEU A 89 -1.90 7.60 -4.47
CA LEU A 89 -2.54 8.07 -5.70
C LEU A 89 -4.07 8.14 -5.54
N LEU A 90 -4.67 7.16 -4.88
CA LEU A 90 -6.11 7.12 -4.61
C LEU A 90 -6.54 8.28 -3.70
N PHE A 91 -5.77 8.60 -2.66
CA PHE A 91 -6.05 9.77 -1.82
C PHE A 91 -5.88 11.09 -2.57
N LEU A 92 -4.86 11.23 -3.42
CA LEU A 92 -4.70 12.41 -4.27
C LEU A 92 -5.85 12.55 -5.28
N ALA A 93 -6.26 11.45 -5.90
CA ALA A 93 -7.41 11.43 -6.80
C ALA A 93 -8.68 11.86 -6.07
N SER A 94 -8.89 11.40 -4.83
CA SER A 94 -10.04 11.82 -4.01
C SER A 94 -10.06 13.33 -3.70
N ILE A 95 -8.89 13.97 -3.55
CA ILE A 95 -8.81 15.42 -3.37
C ILE A 95 -9.21 16.12 -4.67
N LEU A 96 -8.67 15.67 -5.81
CA LEU A 96 -8.97 16.25 -7.11
C LEU A 96 -10.46 16.11 -7.46
N THR A 97 -11.04 14.92 -7.31
CA THR A 97 -12.46 14.70 -7.63
C THR A 97 -13.36 15.59 -6.79
N ARG A 98 -13.04 15.77 -5.50
CA ARG A 98 -13.79 16.64 -4.59
C ARG A 98 -13.72 18.12 -5.01
N GLU A 99 -12.55 18.59 -5.46
CA GLU A 99 -12.39 19.97 -5.94
C GLU A 99 -13.09 20.22 -7.27
N PHE A 100 -13.11 19.23 -8.17
CA PHE A 100 -13.68 19.36 -9.51
C PHE A 100 -15.18 19.07 -9.61
N ASP A 101 -15.78 18.32 -8.67
CA ASP A 101 -17.20 17.98 -8.74
C ASP A 101 -18.10 19.19 -8.46
N GLY A 102 -17.60 20.26 -7.83
CA GLY A 102 -18.29 21.56 -7.72
C GLY A 102 -19.68 21.53 -7.05
N LEU A 103 -20.09 20.39 -6.48
CA LEU A 103 -21.41 20.14 -5.91
C LEU A 103 -21.47 20.46 -4.40
N GLU A 104 -20.31 20.58 -3.74
CA GLU A 104 -20.20 20.95 -2.32
C GLU A 104 -19.42 22.27 -2.20
N ASP A 105 -20.13 23.39 -2.22
CA ASP A 105 -19.55 24.75 -2.15
C ASP A 105 -18.72 25.03 -0.87
N ASN A 106 -18.65 24.10 0.09
CA ASN A 106 -17.83 24.22 1.28
C ASN A 106 -17.40 22.83 1.82
N ILE A 107 -16.42 22.19 1.19
CA ILE A 107 -15.75 21.05 1.82
C ILE A 107 -14.99 21.58 3.05
N PRO A 108 -15.26 21.06 4.26
CA PRO A 108 -14.62 21.59 5.46
C PRO A 108 -13.12 21.28 5.44
N LEU A 109 -12.29 22.24 5.86
CA LEU A 109 -10.83 22.09 5.98
C LEU A 109 -10.42 20.83 6.74
N SER A 110 -11.25 20.39 7.70
CA SER A 110 -11.06 19.15 8.46
C SER A 110 -10.88 17.93 7.56
N ASP A 111 -11.60 17.84 6.45
CA ASP A 111 -11.55 16.69 5.55
C ASP A 111 -10.24 16.63 4.79
N TYR A 112 -9.77 17.77 4.28
CA TYR A 112 -8.46 17.85 3.64
C TYR A 112 -7.33 17.53 4.62
N LEU A 113 -7.45 17.97 5.88
CA LEU A 113 -6.49 17.62 6.94
C LEU A 113 -6.50 16.13 7.26
N ILE A 114 -7.66 15.47 7.26
CA ILE A 114 -7.78 14.01 7.43
C ILE A 114 -7.06 13.29 6.29
N ILE A 115 -7.34 13.66 5.04
CA ILE A 115 -6.71 13.02 3.86
C ILE A 115 -5.19 13.25 3.87
N ALA A 116 -4.75 14.48 4.15
CA ALA A 116 -3.31 14.80 4.28
C ALA A 116 -2.65 13.97 5.39
N GLY A 117 -3.30 13.83 6.54
CA GLY A 117 -2.84 12.99 7.64
C GLY A 117 -2.68 11.52 7.23
N LEU A 118 -3.66 10.97 6.49
CA LEU A 118 -3.58 9.61 5.95
C LEU A 118 -2.41 9.44 4.97
N ILE A 119 -2.19 10.42 4.08
CA ILE A 119 -1.04 10.41 3.17
C ILE A 119 0.28 10.39 3.96
N CYS A 120 0.42 11.24 4.99
CA CYS A 120 1.60 11.26 5.84
C CYS A 120 1.86 9.92 6.55
N ILE A 121 0.81 9.25 7.00
CA ILE A 121 0.89 7.92 7.61
C ILE A 121 1.42 6.90 6.58
N VAL A 122 0.87 6.88 5.37
CA VAL A 122 1.31 5.95 4.31
C VAL A 122 2.76 6.21 3.90
N ILE A 123 3.17 7.47 3.74
CA ILE A 123 4.57 7.84 3.43
C ILE A 123 5.51 7.36 4.55
N SER A 124 5.11 7.53 5.81
CA SER A 124 5.89 7.04 6.96
C SER A 124 6.07 5.52 6.90
N PHE A 125 5.07 4.77 6.45
CA PHE A 125 5.19 3.32 6.26
C PHE A 125 6.10 2.94 5.11
N ILE A 126 6.03 3.64 3.97
CA ILE A 126 6.99 3.45 2.86
C ILE A 126 8.41 3.65 3.38
N PHE A 127 8.65 4.71 4.16
CA PHE A 127 9.96 4.99 4.73
C PHE A 127 10.42 3.87 5.69
N LEU A 128 9.56 3.44 6.61
CA LEU A 128 9.90 2.36 7.56
C LEU A 128 10.24 1.06 6.86
N VAL A 129 9.43 0.65 5.88
CA VAL A 129 9.63 -0.59 5.11
C VAL A 129 10.94 -0.53 4.33
N ASN A 130 11.26 0.61 3.70
CA ASN A 130 12.48 0.77 2.91
C ASN A 130 13.75 0.97 3.75
N LYS A 131 13.66 1.65 4.89
CA LYS A 131 14.80 1.85 5.81
C LYS A 131 15.16 0.58 6.56
N LEU A 132 14.16 -0.25 6.90
CA LEU A 132 14.35 -1.38 7.80
C LEU A 132 14.27 -2.74 7.09
N LYS A 133 14.21 -2.73 5.75
CA LYS A 133 14.42 -3.93 4.94
C LYS A 133 15.78 -4.55 5.24
N TYR A 134 15.82 -5.88 5.24
CA TYR A 134 17.09 -6.58 5.34
C TYR A 134 17.88 -6.35 4.04
N LYS A 135 19.04 -5.70 4.15
CA LYS A 135 20.05 -5.70 3.08
C LYS A 135 20.94 -6.91 3.35
N GLU A 136 21.03 -7.84 2.40
CA GLU A 136 22.17 -8.76 2.37
C GLU A 136 23.41 -7.87 2.23
N VAL A 137 24.27 -7.86 3.24
CA VAL A 137 25.59 -7.23 3.14
C VAL A 137 26.30 -8.00 2.03
N GLN A 138 26.51 -7.36 0.89
CA GLN A 138 27.37 -7.90 -0.15
C GLN A 138 28.79 -7.89 0.41
N TYR A 139 29.19 -9.00 1.04
CA TYR A 139 30.59 -9.29 1.35
C TYR A 139 31.32 -9.66 0.05
N GLU A 140 31.26 -8.82 -0.98
CA GLU A 140 31.96 -9.10 -2.24
C GLU A 140 33.45 -8.71 -2.18
N ASN A 141 33.89 -7.99 -1.14
CA ASN A 141 35.25 -7.43 -1.07
C ASN A 141 36.03 -7.70 0.24
N MET A 142 35.57 -8.57 1.15
CA MET A 142 36.36 -8.88 2.36
C MET A 142 37.42 -9.97 2.17
N GLU A 143 37.33 -10.77 1.10
CA GLU A 143 38.35 -11.81 0.82
C GLU A 143 39.67 -11.24 0.27
N PHE A 144 39.70 -9.97 -0.15
CA PHE A 144 40.90 -9.33 -0.72
C PHE A 144 41.74 -8.49 0.25
N ILE A 145 41.35 -8.39 1.53
CA ILE A 145 42.01 -7.52 2.51
C ILE A 145 43.30 -8.15 3.11
N GLY A 146 43.71 -9.35 2.67
CA GLY A 146 44.91 -10.04 3.19
C GLY A 146 45.79 -10.77 2.18
N GLN A 147 45.57 -10.60 0.86
CA GLN A 147 46.29 -11.36 -0.19
C GLN A 147 47.35 -10.53 -0.95
N LYS A 148 47.77 -9.37 -0.43
CA LYS A 148 48.86 -8.58 -1.03
C LYS A 148 49.96 -8.33 -0.01
N GLU A 149 50.67 -9.39 0.33
CA GLU A 149 52.01 -9.36 0.92
C GLU A 149 52.65 -10.74 0.68
N GLU A 150 53.11 -10.97 -0.54
CA GLU A 150 54.22 -11.89 -0.89
C GLU A 150 54.74 -11.56 -2.30
#